data_AF-A0A316K5Q5-F1
#
_entry.id   AF-A0A316K5Q5-F1
#
_cell.length_a   1.000
_cell.length_b   1.000
_cell.length_c   1.000
_cell.angle_alpha   90.00
_cell.angle_beta   90.00
_cell.angle_gamma   90.00
#
_symmetry.space_group_name_H-M   'P 1'
#
loop_
_entity.id
_entity.type
_entity.pdbx_description
1 polymer ?
#
loop_
_entity_poly.entity_id
_entity_poly.type
_entity_poly.pdbx_seq_one_letter_code
_entity_poly.pdbx_strand_id
1 'polypeptide(L)' 'MMKEIAKEYSNGEITVVWKSKLCKHAAECVKNSPKVFRPNERPWIDVSQASSEELMNTIDKCPSGALSYYKNADKA' A
#
# COMPACT_ATOMS: atom_id res chain seq x y z
N MET A 1 10.50 -4.46 22.69
CA MET A 1 10.73 -4.41 21.23
C MET A 1 9.40 -4.56 20.52
N MET A 2 8.82 -3.47 20.00
CA MET A 2 7.55 -3.53 19.26
C MET A 2 7.86 -3.89 17.80
N LYS A 3 7.60 -5.15 17.41
CA LYS A 3 7.51 -5.50 15.99
C LYS A 3 6.40 -4.65 15.38
N GLU A 4 6.75 -3.77 14.45
CA GLU A 4 5.76 -3.10 13.60
C GLU A 4 5.02 -4.19 12.82
N ILE A 5 3.69 -4.27 12.96
CA ILE A 5 2.87 -5.19 12.16
C ILE A 5 2.69 -4.50 10.81
N ALA A 6 3.66 -4.73 9.92
CA ALA A 6 3.59 -4.33 8.53
C ALA A 6 3.11 -5.52 7.68
N LYS A 7 2.24 -5.28 6.71
CA LYS A 7 1.91 -6.24 5.67
C LYS A 7 2.53 -5.80 4.37
N GLU A 8 3.07 -6.74 3.62
CA GLU A 8 3.76 -6.49 2.36
C GLU A 8 2.97 -7.13 1.22
N TYR A 9 2.79 -6.39 0.13
CA TYR A 9 2.04 -6.80 -1.05
C TYR A 9 2.88 -6.48 -2.28
N SER A 10 3.36 -7.51 -2.98
CA SER A 10 4.18 -7.35 -4.17
C SER A 10 3.39 -7.64 -5.43
N ASN A 11 3.51 -6.77 -6.44
CA ASN A 11 2.97 -7.00 -7.79
C ASN A 11 4.05 -7.51 -8.76
N GLY A 12 5.26 -7.81 -8.28
CA GLY A 12 6.41 -8.18 -9.09
C GLY A 12 7.33 -7.01 -9.42
N GLU A 13 6.80 -5.82 -9.67
CA GLU A 13 7.59 -4.61 -9.95
C GLU A 13 7.94 -3.83 -8.67
N ILE A 14 6.93 -3.60 -7.83
CA ILE A 14 7.05 -2.92 -6.55
C ILE A 14 6.44 -3.76 -5.43
N THR A 15 6.93 -3.55 -4.21
CA THR A 15 6.29 -4.06 -3.00
C THR A 15 5.72 -2.91 -2.20
N VAL A 16 4.42 -2.97 -1.94
CA VAL A 16 3.68 -2.06 -1.09
C VAL A 16 3.70 -2.56 0.35
N VAL A 17 4.18 -1.71 1.25
CA VAL A 17 4.22 -1.94 2.69
C VAL A 17 3.09 -1.15 3.34
N TRP A 18 2.22 -1.85 4.07
CA TRP A 18 1.13 -1.25 4.81
C TRP A 18 1.33 -1.42 6.32
N LYS A 19 1.39 -0.29 7.03
CA LYS A 19 1.58 -0.19 8.47
C LYS A 19 0.26 0.26 9.12
N SER A 20 -0.50 -0.71 9.63
CA SER A 20 -1.81 -0.45 10.24
C SER A 20 -1.76 0.54 11.40
N LYS A 21 -0.68 0.52 12.19
CA LYS A 21 -0.48 1.42 13.35
C LYS A 21 -0.35 2.89 12.99
N LEU A 22 0.14 3.21 11.79
CA LEU A 22 0.27 4.59 11.31
C LEU A 22 -1.00 5.08 10.61
N CYS A 23 -1.89 4.15 10.20
CA CYS A 23 -3.07 4.49 9.43
C CYS A 23 -4.06 5.33 10.26
N LYS A 24 -4.26 6.59 9.87
CA LYS A 24 -5.25 7.49 10.47
C LYS A 24 -6.65 7.39 9.86
N HIS A 25 -6.93 6.35 9.06
CA HIS A 25 -8.20 6.14 8.35
C HIS A 25 -8.67 7.35 7.51
N ALA A 26 -7.73 8.06 6.88
CA ALA A 26 -8.02 9.22 6.02
C ALA A 26 -8.80 8.88 4.73
N ALA A 27 -8.97 7.58 4.42
CA ALA A 27 -9.63 7.06 3.22
C ALA A 27 -9.00 7.48 1.87
N GLU A 28 -7.89 8.22 1.85
CA GLU A 28 -7.23 8.65 0.62
C GLU A 28 -6.80 7.49 -0.27
N CYS A 29 -6.31 6.39 0.32
CA CYS A 29 -5.93 5.20 -0.44
C CYS A 29 -7.12 4.56 -1.17
N VAL A 30 -8.27 4.42 -0.48
CA VAL A 30 -9.50 3.86 -1.06
C VAL A 30 -10.14 4.82 -2.06
N LYS A 31 -10.03 6.15 -1.86
CA LYS A 31 -10.55 7.15 -2.81
C LYS A 31 -9.76 7.21 -4.10
N ASN A 32 -8.43 7.16 -4.02
CA ASN A 32 -7.56 7.28 -5.19
C ASN A 32 -7.44 5.96 -5.96
N SER A 33 -7.40 4.81 -5.26
CA SER A 33 -7.37 3.50 -5.92
C SER A 33 -8.32 2.51 -5.21
N PRO A 34 -9.64 2.65 -5.41
CA PRO A 34 -10.65 1.76 -4.81
C PRO A 34 -10.55 0.33 -5.32
N LYS A 35 -9.94 0.14 -6.51
CA LYS A 35 -9.73 -1.18 -7.10
C LYS A 35 -8.68 -1.98 -6.33
N VAL A 36 -7.66 -1.29 -5.78
CA VAL A 36 -6.56 -1.89 -5.00
C VAL A 36 -6.91 -1.96 -3.52
N PHE A 37 -7.34 -0.85 -2.92
CA PHE A 37 -7.56 -0.75 -1.48
C PHE A 37 -9.02 -1.06 -1.14
N ARG A 38 -9.31 -2.33 -0.88
CA ARG A 38 -10.65 -2.84 -0.57
C ARG A 38 -10.79 -3.21 0.91
N PRO A 39 -11.15 -2.27 1.80
CA PRO A 39 -11.26 -2.57 3.24
C PRO A 39 -12.35 -3.60 3.56
N ASN A 40 -13.32 -3.78 2.65
CA ASN A 40 -14.42 -4.74 2.78
C ASN A 40 -14.10 -6.12 2.18
N GLU A 41 -12.97 -6.30 1.49
CA GLU A 41 -12.58 -7.57 0.86
C GLU A 41 -11.28 -8.10 1.46
N ARG A 42 -11.04 -9.41 1.26
CA ARG A 42 -9.79 -10.06 1.62
C ARG A 42 -9.22 -10.73 0.37
N PRO A 43 -7.99 -10.35 -0.06
CA PRO A 43 -7.05 -9.43 0.58
C PRO A 43 -7.49 -7.95 0.54
N TRP A 44 -7.17 -7.18 1.59
CA TRP A 44 -7.51 -5.75 1.64
C TRP A 44 -6.78 -4.98 0.54
N ILE A 45 -5.49 -5.26 0.35
CA ILE A 45 -4.70 -4.60 -0.69
C ILE A 45 -4.49 -5.60 -1.82
N ASP A 46 -5.06 -5.31 -2.98
CA ASP A 46 -4.86 -6.07 -4.20
C ASP A 46 -4.04 -5.25 -5.20
N VAL A 47 -2.72 -5.40 -5.12
CA VAL A 47 -1.76 -4.71 -5.99
C VAL A 47 -1.78 -5.20 -7.44
N SER A 48 -2.54 -6.26 -7.76
CA SER A 48 -2.72 -6.74 -9.14
C SER A 48 -3.72 -5.90 -9.93
N GLN A 49 -4.58 -5.13 -9.24
CA GLN A 49 -5.67 -4.37 -9.83
C GLN A 49 -5.27 -2.96 -10.30
N ALA A 50 -4.02 -2.55 -10.09
CA ALA A 50 -3.47 -1.28 -10.54
C ALA A 50 -2.02 -1.40 -11.00
N SER A 51 -1.59 -0.41 -11.80
CA SER A 51 -0.19 -0.30 -12.20
C SER A 51 0.67 0.21 -11.04
N SER A 52 1.97 -0.07 -11.12
CA SER A 52 2.94 0.43 -10.14
C SER A 52 2.89 1.96 -10.02
N GLU A 53 2.70 2.70 -11.11
CA GLU A 53 2.55 4.17 -11.08
C GLU A 53 1.32 4.63 -10.30
N GLU A 54 0.17 3.98 -10.50
CA GLU A 54 -1.06 4.33 -9.77
C GLU A 54 -0.92 4.04 -8.27
N LEU A 55 -0.27 2.92 -7.93
CA LEU A 55 0.06 2.57 -6.55
C LEU A 55 0.99 3.63 -5.93
N MET A 56 2.09 3.99 -6.60
CA MET A 56 3.04 5.00 -6.11
C MET A 56 2.34 6.35 -5.88
N ASN A 57 1.57 6.84 -6.86
CA ASN A 57 0.80 8.08 -6.74
C ASN A 57 -0.21 8.04 -5.59
N THR A 58 -0.86 6.89 -5.37
CA THR A 58 -1.82 6.72 -4.27
C THR A 58 -1.13 6.69 -2.91
N ILE A 59 0.04 6.05 -2.83
CA ILE A 59 0.82 5.94 -1.60
C ILE A 59 1.42 7.30 -1.22
N ASP A 60 1.90 8.08 -2.20
CA ASP A 60 2.45 9.43 -1.98
C ASP A 60 1.40 10.41 -1.45
N LYS A 61 0.12 10.18 -1.75
CA LYS A 61 -1.00 10.95 -1.19
C LYS A 61 -1.34 10.57 0.25
N CYS A 62 -0.72 9.55 0.84
CA CYS A 62 -1.00 9.12 2.21
C CYS A 62 -0.42 10.13 3.22
N PRO A 63 -1.25 10.97 3.90
CA PRO A 63 -0.73 12.00 4.81
C PRO A 63 -0.13 11.43 6.09
N SER A 64 -0.38 10.15 6.36
CA SER A 64 0.05 9.46 7.58
C SER A 64 1.35 8.67 7.42
N GLY A 65 1.85 8.48 6.20
CA GLY A 65 2.98 7.59 5.93
C GLY A 65 2.70 6.12 6.27
N ALA A 66 1.42 5.74 6.40
CA ALA A 66 1.01 4.38 6.71
C ALA A 66 1.20 3.40 5.55
N LEU A 67 1.31 3.94 4.34
CA LEU A 67 1.64 3.20 3.15
C LEU A 67 3.02 3.64 2.70
N SER A 68 3.82 2.68 2.25
CA SER A 68 5.12 2.91 1.63
C SER A 68 5.31 1.90 0.52
N TYR A 69 6.22 2.16 -0.42
CA TYR A 69 6.59 1.20 -1.43
C TYR A 69 8.10 1.17 -1.63
N TYR A 70 8.59 0.08 -2.18
CA TYR A 70 9.95 -0.01 -2.72
C TYR A 70 9.91 -0.80 -4.03
N LYS A 71 10.82 -0.48 -4.95
CA LYS A 71 10.94 -1.24 -6.20
C LYS A 71 11.68 -2.54 -5.91
N ASN A 72 11.17 -3.64 -6.46
CA ASN A 72 11.82 -4.94 -6.28
C ASN A 72 13.17 -5.00 -7.00
N ALA A 73 13.35 -4.18 -8.04
CA ALA A 73 14.61 -4.00 -8.74
C ALA A 73 15.75 -3.49 -7.84
N ASP A 74 15.45 -2.76 -6.77
CA ASP A 74 16.46 -2.18 -5.86
C ASP A 74 16.98 -3.20 -4.82
N LYS A 75 16.50 -4.45 -4.85
CA LYS A 75 16.89 -5.51 -3.91
C LYS A 75 17.88 -6.53 -4.49
N ALA A 76 18.53 -6.18 -5.60
CA ALA A 76 19.55 -6.99 -6.29
C ALA A 76 20.95 -6.81 -5.69
#